data_AF-Q7L5Y1-F1
#
_entry.id   AF-Q7L5Y1-F1
#
_cell.length_a   1.000
_cell.length_b   1.000
_cell.length_c   1.000
_cell.angle_alpha   90.00
_cell.angle_beta   90.00
_cell.angle_gamma   90.00
#
_symmetry.space_group_name_H-M   'P 1'
#
loop_
_entity.id
_entity.type
_entity.pdbx_description
1 polymer ?
#
loop_
_entity_poly.entity_id
_entity_poly.type
_entity_poly.pdbx_seq_one_letter_code
_entity_poly.pdbx_strand_id
1 'polypeptide(L)'
;MVRGRISRLSVRDVRFPTSLGGHGADAMHTDPDYSAAYVVIETDAEDGIKGCGITFTLGKGTEVVVCAVNALAHHVLNKDLKDIVGDFRGFYRQLTSDGQLRWIGPEKGVVHLATAAVLNAVWDLWAKQEGKPVWKLLVDMDPRMLVSCIDFRYITDVLTEEDALEILQKGQIGKKEREKQMLAQGYPAYTTSCAWLGYSDDTLKQLCAQALKDGWTRFKVKVGADLQDDMRRCQIIRDMIGPEKTLMMDANQRWDVPEAVEWMSKLAKFKPLWIEEPTSPDDILGHATISKALVPLGIGIATGEQCHNRVIFKQLLQAKALQFLQIDSCRLGSVNENLSVLLMAKKFEIPVCPHAGGVGLCELVQHLIIFDYISVSASLENRVCEYVDHLHEHFKYPVMIQRASYMPPKDPGYSTEMKEESVKKHQYPDGEVWKKLLPAQEN
;
A
#
# COMPACT_ATOMS: atom_id res chain seq x y z
N MET A 1 -16.03 -14.50 18.63
CA MET A 1 -17.14 -14.98 17.76
C MET A 1 -17.74 -13.76 17.12
N VAL A 2 -17.54 -13.64 15.81
CA VAL A 2 -18.14 -12.59 14.99
C VAL A 2 -19.66 -12.65 15.02
N ARG A 3 -20.30 -11.48 14.98
CA ARG A 3 -21.75 -11.33 15.10
C ARG A 3 -22.25 -10.10 14.34
N GLY A 4 -23.53 -10.10 14.02
CA GLY A 4 -24.22 -8.95 13.46
C GLY A 4 -24.35 -9.01 11.94
N ARG A 5 -25.52 -8.60 11.47
CA ARG A 5 -25.84 -8.38 10.07
C ARG A 5 -25.48 -6.97 9.69
N ILE A 6 -24.81 -6.79 8.56
CA ILE A 6 -24.47 -5.47 8.01
C ILE A 6 -25.76 -4.72 7.70
N SER A 7 -26.06 -3.71 8.52
CA SER A 7 -27.28 -2.90 8.47
C SER A 7 -27.08 -1.63 7.65
N ARG A 8 -25.84 -1.15 7.56
CA ARG A 8 -25.49 0.05 6.79
C ARG A 8 -24.09 -0.02 6.21
N LEU A 9 -23.96 0.50 4.99
CA LEU A 9 -22.70 0.85 4.36
C LEU A 9 -22.79 2.32 3.96
N SER A 10 -21.82 3.12 4.38
CA SER A 10 -21.69 4.51 3.96
C SER A 10 -20.28 4.76 3.42
N VAL A 11 -20.17 5.67 2.46
CA VAL A 11 -18.89 6.07 1.86
C VAL A 11 -18.82 7.58 1.78
N ARG A 12 -17.66 8.15 2.11
CA ARG A 12 -17.41 9.60 2.11
C ARG A 12 -16.20 9.91 1.24
N ASP A 13 -16.32 10.93 0.40
CA ASP A 13 -15.24 11.51 -0.40
C ASP A 13 -14.42 12.44 0.50
N VAL A 14 -13.22 12.04 0.91
CA VAL A 14 -12.37 12.83 1.81
C VAL A 14 -11.09 13.20 1.08
N ARG A 15 -10.80 14.50 0.95
CA ARG A 15 -9.65 15.00 0.19
C ARG A 15 -8.83 15.99 1.02
N PHE A 16 -7.52 15.83 1.00
CA PHE A 16 -6.58 16.69 1.70
C PHE A 16 -5.82 17.54 0.68
N PRO A 17 -5.72 18.87 0.86
CA PRO A 17 -5.12 19.77 -0.11
C PRO A 17 -3.58 19.73 -0.06
N THR A 18 -2.99 18.55 -0.22
CA THR A 18 -1.54 18.32 -0.15
C THR A 18 -0.78 19.01 -1.27
N SER A 19 -1.44 19.30 -2.40
CA SER A 19 -0.89 20.07 -3.52
C SER A 19 -0.42 21.46 -3.10
N LEU A 20 -1.06 22.09 -2.11
CA LEU A 20 -0.68 23.43 -1.62
C LEU A 20 0.74 23.48 -1.06
N GLY A 21 1.24 22.36 -0.53
CA GLY A 21 2.61 22.23 -0.01
C GLY A 21 3.55 21.46 -0.93
N GLY A 22 3.09 21.03 -2.12
CA GLY A 22 3.84 20.14 -3.01
C GLY A 22 4.13 18.76 -2.40
N HIS A 23 3.37 18.35 -1.38
CA HIS A 23 3.58 17.08 -0.69
C HIS A 23 3.14 15.92 -1.58
N GLY A 24 4.01 14.91 -1.73
CA GLY A 24 3.73 13.77 -2.60
C GLY A 24 3.97 14.01 -4.08
N ALA A 25 4.35 15.22 -4.50
CA ALA A 25 4.59 15.52 -5.90
C ALA A 25 5.75 14.68 -6.46
N ASP A 26 5.51 14.10 -7.63
CA ASP A 26 6.47 13.31 -8.38
C ASP A 26 6.49 13.71 -9.87
N ALA A 27 7.20 12.96 -10.70
CA ALA A 27 7.38 13.31 -12.11
C ALA A 27 6.12 13.08 -12.97
N MET A 28 5.18 12.25 -12.50
CA MET A 28 3.88 11.98 -13.15
C MET A 28 2.75 12.77 -12.49
N HIS A 29 2.71 12.80 -11.16
CA HIS A 29 1.68 13.44 -10.35
C HIS A 29 2.26 14.70 -9.72
N THR A 30 2.12 15.85 -10.40
CA THR A 30 2.79 17.10 -9.99
C THR A 30 2.09 17.85 -8.86
N ASP A 31 0.78 17.66 -8.72
CA ASP A 31 -0.11 18.37 -7.80
C ASP A 31 -1.11 17.44 -7.08
N PRO A 32 -0.66 16.33 -6.46
CA PRO A 32 -1.56 15.36 -5.86
C PRO A 32 -2.27 15.95 -4.64
N ASP A 33 -3.59 15.79 -4.59
CA ASP A 33 -4.40 15.99 -3.38
C ASP A 33 -4.75 14.64 -2.79
N TYR A 34 -3.99 14.19 -1.79
CA TYR A 34 -4.19 12.89 -1.17
C TYR A 34 -5.63 12.73 -0.69
N SER A 35 -6.28 11.68 -1.16
CA SER A 35 -7.72 11.50 -1.01
C SER A 35 -8.08 10.07 -0.71
N ALA A 36 -9.16 9.87 0.04
CA ALA A 36 -9.67 8.57 0.43
C ALA A 36 -11.16 8.46 0.12
N ALA A 37 -11.56 7.35 -0.51
CA ALA A 37 -12.94 6.89 -0.43
C ALA A 37 -13.11 6.15 0.90
N TYR A 38 -13.62 6.85 1.91
CA TYR A 38 -13.72 6.35 3.28
C TYR A 38 -15.04 5.62 3.52
N VAL A 39 -14.96 4.30 3.68
CA VAL A 39 -16.09 3.38 3.88
C VAL A 39 -16.28 3.10 5.36
N VAL A 40 -17.53 3.17 5.83
CA VAL A 40 -17.95 2.75 7.17
C VAL A 40 -19.07 1.72 7.05
N ILE A 41 -18.85 0.55 7.65
CA ILE A 41 -19.80 -0.54 7.79
C ILE A 41 -20.33 -0.57 9.23
N GLU A 42 -21.66 -0.57 9.38
CA GLU A 42 -22.36 -0.74 10.65
C GLU A 42 -23.15 -2.05 10.63
N THR A 43 -23.27 -2.70 11.78
CA THR A 43 -24.07 -3.92 11.94
C THR A 43 -25.26 -3.69 12.86
N ASP A 44 -26.19 -4.64 12.93
CA ASP A 44 -27.26 -4.67 13.92
C ASP A 44 -26.84 -5.24 15.29
N ALA A 45 -25.55 -5.53 15.50
CA ALA A 45 -25.04 -6.02 16.78
C ALA A 45 -25.11 -4.93 17.86
N GLU A 46 -25.43 -5.35 19.09
CA GLU A 46 -25.59 -4.45 20.24
C GLU A 46 -24.27 -3.81 20.73
N ASP A 47 -23.10 -4.27 20.26
CA ASP A 47 -21.81 -3.71 20.65
C ASP A 47 -21.46 -2.38 19.99
N GLY A 48 -22.19 -1.99 18.94
CA GLY A 48 -21.97 -0.74 18.23
C GLY A 48 -20.61 -0.65 17.50
N ILE A 49 -19.91 -1.78 17.32
CA ILE A 49 -18.61 -1.81 16.64
C ILE A 49 -18.83 -1.54 15.14
N LYS A 50 -18.00 -0.65 14.58
CA LYS A 50 -18.03 -0.27 13.16
C LYS A 50 -16.75 -0.69 12.45
N GLY A 51 -16.90 -1.18 11.22
CA GLY A 51 -15.81 -1.42 10.28
C GLY A 51 -15.48 -0.17 9.49
N CYS A 52 -14.21 0.18 9.40
CA CYS A 52 -13.70 1.35 8.68
C CYS A 52 -12.70 0.90 7.63
N GLY A 53 -12.84 1.37 6.41
CA GLY A 53 -11.94 1.03 5.30
C GLY A 53 -11.70 2.23 4.42
N ILE A 54 -10.55 2.24 3.74
CA ILE A 54 -10.20 3.26 2.75
C ILE A 54 -9.64 2.59 1.50
N THR A 55 -9.76 3.28 0.38
CA THR A 55 -8.83 3.18 -0.75
C THR A 55 -8.35 4.58 -1.12
N PHE A 56 -7.12 4.66 -1.64
CA PHE A 56 -6.39 5.89 -1.89
C PHE A 56 -6.53 6.38 -3.33
N THR A 57 -6.58 7.71 -3.48
CA THR A 57 -6.66 8.45 -4.75
C THR A 57 -5.95 9.81 -4.60
N LEU A 58 -5.76 10.53 -5.70
CA LEU A 58 -5.01 11.80 -5.74
C LEU A 58 -5.89 13.04 -6.03
N GLY A 59 -7.15 13.02 -5.60
CA GLY A 59 -8.06 14.16 -5.71
C GLY A 59 -9.17 13.92 -6.72
N LYS A 60 -9.03 14.43 -7.94
CA LYS A 60 -10.02 14.20 -9.01
C LYS A 60 -10.20 12.70 -9.26
N GLY A 61 -11.44 12.23 -9.35
CA GLY A 61 -11.77 10.82 -9.53
C GLY A 61 -12.11 10.07 -8.25
N THR A 62 -11.86 10.62 -7.06
CA THR A 62 -12.33 10.02 -5.78
C THR A 62 -13.85 9.85 -5.79
N GLU A 63 -14.58 10.81 -6.36
CA GLU A 63 -16.04 10.78 -6.47
C GLU A 63 -16.54 9.59 -7.31
N VAL A 64 -15.75 9.16 -8.29
CA VAL A 64 -16.07 8.02 -9.15
C VAL A 64 -15.88 6.71 -8.37
N VAL A 65 -14.84 6.62 -7.53
CA VAL A 65 -14.64 5.48 -6.61
C VAL A 65 -15.77 5.40 -5.60
N VAL A 66 -16.21 6.53 -5.05
CA VAL A 66 -17.36 6.62 -4.14
C VAL A 66 -18.63 6.09 -4.82
N CYS A 67 -18.87 6.44 -6.09
CA CYS A 67 -19.97 5.89 -6.88
C CYS A 67 -19.87 4.35 -7.02
N ALA A 68 -18.68 3.84 -7.32
CA ALA A 68 -18.45 2.40 -7.44
C ALA A 68 -18.65 1.64 -6.11
N VAL A 69 -18.26 2.23 -4.97
CA VAL A 69 -18.55 1.65 -3.65
C VAL A 69 -20.06 1.55 -3.42
N ASN A 70 -20.83 2.59 -3.75
CA ASN A 70 -22.29 2.55 -3.64
C ASN A 70 -22.90 1.48 -4.57
N ALA A 71 -22.35 1.29 -5.77
CA ALA A 71 -22.79 0.24 -6.68
C ALA A 71 -22.53 -1.17 -6.10
N LEU A 72 -21.45 -1.37 -5.35
CA LEU A 72 -21.14 -2.64 -4.67
C LEU A 72 -21.97 -2.89 -3.40
N ALA A 73 -22.63 -1.88 -2.83
CA ALA A 73 -23.28 -1.96 -1.52
C ALA A 73 -24.32 -3.09 -1.42
N HIS A 74 -25.02 -3.41 -2.50
CA HIS A 74 -26.03 -4.47 -2.53
C HIS A 74 -25.46 -5.88 -2.30
N HIS A 75 -24.16 -6.08 -2.59
CA HIS A 75 -23.45 -7.32 -2.26
C HIS A 75 -23.03 -7.40 -0.79
N VAL A 76 -23.19 -6.33 -0.01
CA VAL A 76 -22.67 -6.25 1.37
C VAL A 76 -23.83 -6.14 2.37
N LEU A 77 -24.81 -5.28 2.06
CA LEU A 77 -25.97 -5.04 2.91
C LEU A 77 -26.75 -6.34 3.17
N ASN A 78 -27.23 -6.47 4.41
CA ASN A 78 -28.00 -7.62 4.90
C ASN A 78 -27.24 -8.96 4.96
N LYS A 79 -25.91 -8.99 4.80
CA LYS A 79 -25.11 -10.20 5.07
C LYS A 79 -24.69 -10.27 6.53
N ASP A 80 -24.68 -11.47 7.09
CA ASP A 80 -24.12 -11.72 8.43
C ASP A 80 -22.59 -11.75 8.33
N LEU A 81 -21.91 -11.07 9.25
CA LEU A 81 -20.45 -11.08 9.28
C LEU A 81 -19.89 -12.49 9.47
N LYS A 82 -20.59 -13.35 10.22
CA LYS A 82 -20.21 -14.76 10.40
C LYS A 82 -20.23 -15.53 9.08
N ASP A 83 -21.21 -15.27 8.21
CA ASP A 83 -21.32 -15.92 6.91
C ASP A 83 -20.20 -15.43 5.97
N ILE A 84 -19.90 -14.12 6.01
CA ILE A 84 -18.80 -13.53 5.26
C ILE A 84 -17.47 -14.16 5.67
N VAL A 85 -17.18 -14.20 6.97
CA VAL A 85 -15.91 -14.76 7.48
C VAL A 85 -15.84 -16.27 7.24
N GLY A 86 -16.96 -16.99 7.33
CA GLY A 86 -17.05 -18.43 7.09
C GLY A 86 -16.77 -18.84 5.64
N ASP A 87 -17.09 -18.00 4.66
CA ASP A 87 -16.78 -18.19 3.23
C ASP A 87 -16.23 -16.90 2.61
N PHE A 88 -15.08 -16.44 3.13
CA PHE A 88 -14.51 -15.15 2.72
C PHE A 88 -14.13 -15.17 1.23
N ARG A 89 -13.58 -16.28 0.72
CA ARG A 89 -13.33 -16.45 -0.72
C ARG A 89 -14.62 -16.32 -1.55
N GLY A 90 -15.72 -16.91 -1.10
CA GLY A 90 -17.03 -16.73 -1.76
C GLY A 90 -17.52 -15.30 -1.73
N PHE A 91 -17.39 -14.61 -0.60
CA PHE A 91 -17.73 -13.19 -0.48
C PHE A 91 -16.84 -12.29 -1.37
N TYR A 92 -15.53 -12.54 -1.41
CA TYR A 92 -14.59 -11.88 -2.32
C TYR A 92 -15.04 -12.04 -3.79
N ARG A 93 -15.48 -13.25 -4.17
CA ARG A 93 -16.00 -13.52 -5.51
C ARG A 93 -17.32 -12.83 -5.80
N GLN A 94 -18.20 -12.64 -4.83
CA GLN A 94 -19.44 -11.85 -5.01
C GLN A 94 -19.11 -10.42 -5.44
N LEU A 95 -18.11 -9.79 -4.82
CA LEU A 95 -17.66 -8.43 -5.18
C LEU A 95 -16.89 -8.37 -6.51
N THR A 96 -16.03 -9.37 -6.79
CA THR A 96 -15.08 -9.34 -7.93
C THR A 96 -15.57 -10.06 -9.19
N SER A 97 -16.67 -10.80 -9.09
CA SER A 97 -17.22 -11.63 -10.17
C SER A 97 -18.69 -11.37 -10.44
N ASP A 98 -19.24 -10.25 -9.96
CA ASP A 98 -20.51 -9.73 -10.45
C ASP A 98 -20.45 -9.55 -11.97
N GLY A 99 -21.42 -10.13 -12.70
CA GLY A 99 -21.37 -10.20 -14.16
C GLY A 99 -21.33 -8.83 -14.86
N GLN A 100 -21.88 -7.78 -14.24
CA GLN A 100 -21.94 -6.43 -14.80
C GLN A 100 -20.77 -5.58 -14.27
N LEU A 101 -20.55 -5.55 -12.96
CA LEU A 101 -19.49 -4.73 -12.37
C LEU A 101 -18.09 -5.24 -12.72
N ARG A 102 -17.94 -6.55 -12.98
CA ARG A 102 -16.67 -7.10 -13.48
C ARG A 102 -16.30 -6.50 -14.85
N TRP A 103 -17.27 -6.08 -15.67
CA TRP A 103 -17.01 -5.54 -17.02
C TRP A 103 -16.28 -4.19 -17.02
N ILE A 104 -16.40 -3.41 -15.95
CA ILE A 104 -15.72 -2.11 -15.78
C ILE A 104 -14.32 -2.24 -15.14
N GLY A 105 -13.82 -3.47 -14.95
CA GLY A 105 -12.46 -3.77 -14.52
C GLY A 105 -11.79 -4.67 -15.57
N PRO A 106 -11.85 -6.01 -15.42
CA PRO A 106 -12.06 -6.81 -14.21
C PRO A 106 -10.85 -6.78 -13.28
N GLU A 107 -11.07 -6.78 -11.96
CA GLU A 107 -9.98 -6.83 -10.95
C GLU A 107 -8.89 -5.77 -11.23
N LYS A 108 -9.30 -4.57 -11.64
CA LYS A 108 -8.44 -3.39 -11.88
C LYS A 108 -9.24 -2.09 -11.81
N GLY A 109 -8.53 -0.97 -11.65
CA GLY A 109 -9.12 0.37 -11.72
C GLY A 109 -10.18 0.64 -10.64
N VAL A 110 -11.13 1.53 -10.96
CA VAL A 110 -12.11 2.10 -10.03
C VAL A 110 -12.92 1.04 -9.27
N VAL A 111 -13.42 0.01 -9.97
CA VAL A 111 -14.25 -1.03 -9.33
C VAL A 111 -13.45 -1.87 -8.34
N HIS A 112 -12.15 -2.07 -8.60
CA HIS A 112 -11.28 -2.84 -7.72
C HIS A 112 -10.79 -2.01 -6.54
N LEU A 113 -10.54 -0.72 -6.73
CA LEU A 113 -10.31 0.22 -5.62
C LEU A 113 -11.53 0.28 -4.68
N ALA A 114 -12.74 0.35 -5.24
CA ALA A 114 -13.98 0.31 -4.45
C ALA A 114 -14.14 -1.01 -3.70
N THR A 115 -13.82 -2.14 -4.34
CA THR A 115 -13.76 -3.45 -3.70
C THR A 115 -12.76 -3.47 -2.54
N ALA A 116 -11.57 -2.91 -2.73
CA ALA A 116 -10.55 -2.82 -1.69
C ALA A 116 -11.03 -2.02 -0.48
N ALA A 117 -11.67 -0.86 -0.70
CA ALA A 117 -12.21 -0.04 0.39
C ALA A 117 -13.26 -0.78 1.23
N VAL A 118 -14.17 -1.51 0.57
CA VAL A 118 -15.20 -2.34 1.22
C VAL A 118 -14.56 -3.48 2.00
N LEU A 119 -13.66 -4.24 1.37
CA LEU A 119 -13.01 -5.38 2.01
C LEU A 119 -12.12 -4.94 3.18
N ASN A 120 -11.41 -3.81 3.07
CA ASN A 120 -10.66 -3.22 4.17
C ASN A 120 -11.57 -2.92 5.38
N ALA A 121 -12.79 -2.42 5.14
CA ALA A 121 -13.78 -2.19 6.20
C ALA A 121 -14.29 -3.49 6.84
N VAL A 122 -14.44 -4.56 6.06
CA VAL A 122 -14.83 -5.90 6.57
C VAL A 122 -13.71 -6.50 7.43
N TRP A 123 -12.46 -6.40 7.01
CA TRP A 123 -11.31 -6.85 7.79
C TRP A 123 -11.14 -6.06 9.10
N ASP A 124 -11.33 -4.74 9.04
CA ASP A 124 -11.34 -3.89 10.24
C ASP A 124 -12.45 -4.30 11.22
N LEU A 125 -13.68 -4.50 10.73
CA LEU A 125 -14.81 -4.95 11.56
C LEU A 125 -14.53 -6.29 12.24
N TRP A 126 -14.03 -7.27 11.47
CA TRP A 126 -13.70 -8.59 12.01
C TRP A 126 -12.62 -8.49 13.09
N ALA A 127 -11.54 -7.76 12.81
CA ALA A 127 -10.44 -7.58 13.75
C ALA A 127 -10.89 -6.88 15.05
N LYS A 128 -11.75 -5.85 14.95
CA LYS A 128 -12.35 -5.18 16.10
C LYS A 128 -13.23 -6.11 16.95
N GLN A 129 -14.09 -6.93 16.33
CA GLN A 129 -14.93 -7.89 17.07
C GLN A 129 -14.13 -9.01 17.75
N GLU A 130 -12.98 -9.38 17.18
CA GLU A 130 -12.06 -10.33 17.81
C GLU A 130 -11.09 -9.65 18.80
N GLY A 131 -11.17 -8.32 18.97
CA GLY A 131 -10.34 -7.55 19.90
C GLY A 131 -8.85 -7.54 19.54
N LYS A 132 -8.52 -7.59 18.25
CA LYS A 132 -7.14 -7.71 17.75
C LYS A 132 -6.84 -6.67 16.66
N PRO A 133 -5.60 -6.15 16.56
CA PRO A 133 -5.15 -5.51 15.34
C PRO A 133 -5.11 -6.54 14.19
N VAL A 134 -5.34 -6.11 12.94
CA VAL A 134 -5.41 -7.03 11.79
C VAL A 134 -4.16 -7.93 11.66
N TRP A 135 -2.95 -7.43 11.93
CA TRP A 135 -1.74 -8.27 11.85
C TRP A 135 -1.80 -9.43 12.83
N LYS A 136 -2.33 -9.20 14.04
CA LYS A 136 -2.45 -10.22 15.08
C LYS A 136 -3.58 -11.19 14.77
N LEU A 137 -4.69 -10.70 14.19
CA LEU A 137 -5.75 -11.55 13.66
C LEU A 137 -5.18 -12.53 12.62
N LEU A 138 -4.40 -12.03 11.65
CA LEU A 138 -3.79 -12.86 10.61
C LEU A 138 -2.72 -13.81 11.15
N VAL A 139 -1.86 -13.33 12.06
CA VAL A 139 -0.83 -14.15 12.70
C VAL A 139 -1.48 -15.28 13.49
N ASP A 140 -2.55 -15.04 14.26
CA ASP A 140 -3.19 -16.08 15.08
C ASP A 140 -4.07 -17.06 14.31
N MET A 141 -4.39 -16.76 13.05
CA MET A 141 -5.28 -17.57 12.23
C MET A 141 -4.66 -18.92 11.86
N ASP A 142 -5.49 -19.97 11.83
CA ASP A 142 -5.06 -21.28 11.33
C ASP A 142 -4.64 -21.16 9.85
N PRO A 143 -3.53 -21.78 9.42
CA PRO A 143 -3.08 -21.75 8.02
C PRO A 143 -4.16 -22.12 6.99
N ARG A 144 -5.05 -23.08 7.30
CA ARG A 144 -6.14 -23.47 6.37
C ARG A 144 -7.19 -22.36 6.25
N MET A 145 -7.45 -21.63 7.33
CA MET A 145 -8.36 -20.48 7.32
C MET A 145 -7.76 -19.30 6.55
N LEU A 146 -6.44 -19.08 6.61
CA LEU A 146 -5.77 -18.10 5.76
C LEU A 146 -5.91 -18.47 4.27
N VAL A 147 -5.70 -19.74 3.92
CA VAL A 147 -5.90 -20.25 2.55
C VAL A 147 -7.36 -20.11 2.09
N SER A 148 -8.35 -20.31 2.98
CA SER A 148 -9.76 -20.12 2.63
C SER A 148 -10.16 -18.65 2.39
N CYS A 149 -9.30 -17.69 2.74
CA CYS A 149 -9.52 -16.27 2.44
C CYS A 149 -9.01 -15.85 1.04
N ILE A 150 -8.23 -16.69 0.36
CA ILE A 150 -7.57 -16.35 -0.92
C ILE A 150 -8.37 -16.87 -2.11
N ASP A 151 -8.55 -16.07 -3.16
CA ASP A 151 -9.03 -16.57 -4.46
C ASP A 151 -7.86 -16.99 -5.37
N PHE A 152 -7.70 -18.31 -5.55
CA PHE A 152 -6.64 -18.88 -6.38
C PHE A 152 -6.91 -18.83 -7.89
N ARG A 153 -8.07 -18.32 -8.32
CA ARG A 153 -8.40 -18.20 -9.75
C ARG A 153 -7.31 -17.40 -10.47
N TYR A 154 -6.79 -17.99 -11.56
CA TYR A 154 -5.74 -17.48 -12.46
C TYR A 154 -4.29 -17.51 -11.97
N ILE A 155 -4.02 -18.07 -10.78
CA ILE A 155 -2.66 -18.16 -10.22
C ILE A 155 -2.21 -19.60 -9.93
N THR A 156 -3.04 -20.61 -10.18
CA THR A 156 -2.73 -22.04 -9.87
C THR A 156 -1.57 -22.62 -10.67
N ASP A 157 -1.19 -22.00 -11.79
CA ASP A 157 0.04 -22.35 -12.52
C ASP A 157 1.32 -21.94 -11.79
N VAL A 158 1.19 -21.16 -10.71
CA VAL A 158 2.28 -20.63 -9.91
C VAL A 158 2.12 -20.92 -8.42
N LEU A 159 0.92 -20.77 -7.85
CA LEU A 159 0.62 -20.97 -6.44
C LEU A 159 -0.70 -21.77 -6.32
N THR A 160 -0.61 -23.02 -5.90
CA THR A 160 -1.77 -23.84 -5.55
C THR A 160 -2.20 -23.62 -4.09
N GLU A 161 -3.35 -24.17 -3.69
CA GLU A 161 -3.78 -24.15 -2.29
C GLU A 161 -2.80 -24.91 -1.39
N GLU A 162 -2.24 -26.01 -1.89
CA GLU A 162 -1.25 -26.83 -1.20
C GLU A 162 0.07 -26.06 -1.02
N ASP A 163 0.55 -25.36 -2.07
CA ASP A 163 1.74 -24.51 -1.97
C ASP A 163 1.56 -23.45 -0.88
N ALA A 164 0.41 -22.75 -0.90
CA ALA A 164 0.09 -21.72 0.08
C ALA A 164 0.04 -22.29 1.50
N LEU A 165 -0.62 -23.43 1.68
CA LEU A 165 -0.71 -24.12 2.97
C LEU A 165 0.68 -24.53 3.48
N GLU A 166 1.52 -25.09 2.62
CA GLU A 166 2.88 -25.52 2.97
C GLU A 166 3.74 -24.33 3.45
N ILE A 167 3.69 -23.20 2.73
CA ILE A 167 4.42 -21.97 3.11
C ILE A 167 3.96 -21.49 4.49
N LEU A 168 2.66 -21.41 4.73
CA LEU A 168 2.09 -20.93 5.99
C LEU A 168 2.35 -21.89 7.18
N GLN A 169 2.37 -23.20 6.92
CA GLN A 169 2.74 -24.22 7.92
C GLN A 169 4.22 -24.11 8.30
N LYS A 170 5.12 -23.96 7.33
CA LYS A 170 6.55 -23.68 7.59
C LYS A 170 6.72 -22.37 8.38
N GLY A 171 5.92 -21.37 8.06
CA GLY A 171 5.86 -20.09 8.78
C GLY A 171 5.45 -20.18 10.25
N GLN A 172 4.90 -21.32 10.72
CA GLN A 172 4.64 -21.51 12.15
C GLN A 172 5.92 -21.75 12.97
N ILE A 173 6.99 -22.26 12.34
CA ILE A 173 8.27 -22.53 13.01
C ILE A 173 8.96 -21.21 13.33
N GLY A 174 9.25 -20.95 14.61
CA GLY A 174 9.89 -19.71 15.09
C GLY A 174 8.95 -18.49 15.14
N LYS A 175 7.64 -18.69 14.97
CA LYS A 175 6.64 -17.62 14.92
C LYS A 175 6.62 -16.76 16.19
N LYS A 176 6.73 -17.37 17.37
CA LYS A 176 6.73 -16.67 18.66
C LYS A 176 7.95 -15.77 18.83
N GLU A 177 9.11 -16.24 18.38
CA GLU A 177 10.37 -15.50 18.42
C GLU A 177 10.32 -14.28 17.50
N ARG A 178 9.79 -14.46 16.27
CA ARG A 178 9.58 -13.36 15.32
C ARG A 178 8.56 -12.34 15.82
N GLU A 179 7.46 -12.79 16.41
CA GLU A 179 6.48 -11.90 17.03
C GLU A 179 7.11 -11.07 18.16
N LYS A 180 7.87 -11.71 19.05
CA LYS A 180 8.63 -11.03 20.10
C LYS A 180 9.64 -10.02 19.52
N GLN A 181 10.32 -10.36 18.42
CA GLN A 181 11.23 -9.45 17.74
C GLN A 181 10.50 -8.22 17.19
N MET A 182 9.37 -8.40 16.51
CA MET A 182 8.58 -7.28 15.98
C MET A 182 8.07 -6.36 17.08
N LEU A 183 7.57 -6.93 18.18
CA LEU A 183 7.11 -6.14 19.33
C LEU A 183 8.24 -5.32 19.99
N ALA A 184 9.49 -5.80 19.93
CA ALA A 184 10.64 -5.13 20.55
C ALA A 184 11.36 -4.14 19.62
N GLN A 185 11.43 -4.42 18.32
CA GLN A 185 12.30 -3.70 17.38
C GLN A 185 11.53 -3.00 16.24
N GLY A 186 10.29 -3.41 15.98
CA GLY A 186 9.52 -2.98 14.83
C GLY A 186 10.01 -3.54 13.50
N TYR A 187 9.31 -3.21 12.43
CA TYR A 187 9.65 -3.58 11.05
C TYR A 187 10.45 -2.45 10.38
N PRO A 188 11.60 -2.72 9.75
CA PRO A 188 12.44 -1.69 9.13
C PRO A 188 11.71 -0.82 8.10
N ALA A 189 11.87 0.50 8.21
CA ALA A 189 11.28 1.48 7.29
C ALA A 189 12.33 2.19 6.44
N TYR A 190 11.89 2.81 5.34
CA TYR A 190 12.63 3.86 4.61
C TYR A 190 11.75 5.10 4.44
N THR A 191 12.35 6.28 4.27
CA THR A 191 11.60 7.54 4.13
C THR A 191 11.66 8.08 2.71
N THR A 192 10.51 8.53 2.21
CA THR A 192 10.38 9.24 0.92
C THR A 192 10.10 10.75 1.13
N SER A 193 9.81 11.15 2.38
CA SER A 193 9.36 12.50 2.74
C SER A 193 10.37 13.62 2.48
N CYS A 194 11.63 13.28 2.22
CA CYS A 194 12.70 14.28 2.08
C CYS A 194 12.78 14.88 0.68
N ALA A 195 12.31 14.18 -0.35
CA ALA A 195 12.75 14.42 -1.72
C ALA A 195 11.64 14.30 -2.78
N TRP A 196 10.43 14.74 -2.47
CA TRP A 196 9.37 15.00 -3.45
C TRP A 196 9.84 16.03 -4.50
N LEU A 197 9.41 15.90 -5.76
CA LEU A 197 9.87 16.78 -6.85
C LEU A 197 9.48 18.24 -6.62
N GLY A 198 8.33 18.48 -5.98
CA GLY A 198 7.85 19.83 -5.67
C GLY A 198 8.71 20.60 -4.66
N TYR A 199 9.70 19.96 -4.02
CA TYR A 199 10.54 20.60 -3.02
C TYR A 199 11.78 21.26 -3.60
N SER A 200 12.06 22.47 -3.10
CA SER A 200 13.35 23.14 -3.31
C SER A 200 14.51 22.34 -2.71
N ASP A 201 15.72 22.63 -3.17
CA ASP A 201 16.95 22.02 -2.63
C ASP A 201 17.16 22.31 -1.15
N ASP A 202 16.79 23.51 -0.70
CA ASP A 202 16.93 23.88 0.70
C ASP A 202 15.93 23.11 1.57
N THR A 203 14.69 22.92 1.10
CA THR A 203 13.71 22.05 1.75
C THR A 203 14.20 20.60 1.79
N LEU A 204 14.74 20.08 0.69
CA LEU A 204 15.33 18.73 0.63
C LEU A 204 16.44 18.57 1.68
N LYS A 205 17.38 19.52 1.74
CA LYS A 205 18.48 19.50 2.72
C LYS A 205 17.95 19.55 4.16
N GLN A 206 17.02 20.44 4.45
CA GLN A 206 16.44 20.57 5.80
C GLN A 206 15.76 19.27 6.25
N LEU A 207 14.90 18.69 5.41
CA LEU A 207 14.19 17.45 5.72
C LEU A 207 15.13 16.25 5.81
N CYS A 208 16.12 16.16 4.92
CA CYS A 208 17.14 15.11 4.97
C CYS A 208 17.98 15.20 6.25
N ALA A 209 18.40 16.41 6.66
CA ALA A 209 19.13 16.62 7.90
C ALA A 209 18.30 16.22 9.14
N GLN A 210 17.01 16.57 9.15
CA GLN A 210 16.09 16.18 10.22
C GLN A 210 15.91 14.65 10.25
N ALA A 211 15.69 14.00 9.10
CA ALA A 211 15.58 12.55 9.01
C ALA A 211 16.87 11.83 9.49
N LEU A 212 18.06 12.35 9.15
CA LEU A 212 19.31 11.80 9.67
C LEU A 212 19.40 11.90 11.21
N LYS A 213 18.92 13.01 11.79
CA LYS A 213 18.85 13.21 13.25
C LYS A 213 17.87 12.23 13.91
N ASP A 214 16.78 11.90 13.23
CA ASP A 214 15.76 10.94 13.71
C ASP A 214 16.17 9.46 13.51
N GLY A 215 17.36 9.23 12.95
CA GLY A 215 17.96 7.90 12.82
C GLY A 215 17.63 7.17 11.51
N TRP A 216 17.14 7.87 10.49
CA TRP A 216 16.89 7.28 9.18
C TRP A 216 18.19 6.87 8.47
N THR A 217 18.16 5.68 7.88
CA THR A 217 19.32 5.08 7.16
C THR A 217 19.03 4.73 5.71
N ARG A 218 17.78 4.90 5.27
CA ARG A 218 17.29 4.50 3.94
C ARG A 218 16.35 5.56 3.40
N PHE A 219 16.62 6.02 2.19
CA PHE A 219 15.98 7.19 1.59
C PHE A 219 15.56 6.91 0.16
N LYS A 220 14.37 7.36 -0.24
CA LYS A 220 13.91 7.33 -1.63
C LYS A 220 13.84 8.75 -2.19
N VAL A 221 14.37 8.94 -3.39
CA VAL A 221 14.31 10.20 -4.15
C VAL A 221 13.45 10.00 -5.39
N LYS A 222 12.54 10.93 -5.64
CA LYS A 222 11.75 10.96 -6.86
C LYS A 222 12.58 11.55 -8.01
N VAL A 223 12.48 10.96 -9.20
CA VAL A 223 13.25 11.31 -10.42
C VAL A 223 12.36 11.26 -11.68
N GLY A 224 12.89 11.63 -12.84
CA GLY A 224 12.26 11.35 -14.14
C GLY A 224 11.54 12.50 -14.83
N ALA A 225 11.61 13.71 -14.26
CA ALA A 225 11.12 14.92 -14.93
C ALA A 225 12.23 15.60 -15.76
N ASP A 226 13.39 15.85 -15.16
CA ASP A 226 14.56 16.46 -15.81
C ASP A 226 15.85 15.82 -15.28
N LEU A 227 16.70 15.37 -16.20
CA LEU A 227 17.90 14.62 -15.86
C LEU A 227 18.94 15.47 -15.10
N GLN A 228 19.05 16.77 -15.38
CA GLN A 228 20.00 17.64 -14.69
C GLN A 228 19.56 17.89 -13.25
N ASP A 229 18.27 18.11 -13.05
CA ASP A 229 17.67 18.20 -11.71
C ASP A 229 17.82 16.89 -10.94
N ASP A 230 17.57 15.75 -11.58
CA ASP A 230 17.78 14.43 -10.96
C ASP A 230 19.24 14.26 -10.53
N MET A 231 20.20 14.59 -11.40
CA MET A 231 21.63 14.51 -11.08
C MET A 231 22.00 15.42 -9.92
N ARG A 232 21.50 16.66 -9.91
CA ARG A 232 21.76 17.65 -8.86
C ARG A 232 21.16 17.20 -7.51
N ARG A 233 19.90 16.77 -7.49
CA ARG A 233 19.20 16.31 -6.28
C ARG A 233 19.79 15.01 -5.73
N CYS A 234 20.11 14.06 -6.61
CA CYS A 234 20.78 12.81 -6.22
C CYS A 234 22.18 13.05 -5.65
N GLN A 235 22.92 14.05 -6.17
CA GLN A 235 24.20 14.46 -5.60
C GLN A 235 24.02 15.01 -4.19
N ILE A 236 23.09 15.96 -4.00
CA ILE A 236 22.81 16.56 -2.69
C ILE A 236 22.48 15.48 -1.65
N ILE A 237 21.51 14.59 -1.95
CA ILE A 237 21.11 13.58 -0.97
C ILE A 237 22.26 12.59 -0.69
N ARG A 238 23.01 12.16 -1.72
CA ARG A 238 24.13 11.23 -1.53
C ARG A 238 25.24 11.85 -0.67
N ASP A 239 25.57 13.12 -0.88
CA ASP A 239 26.56 13.85 -0.08
C ASP A 239 26.14 13.95 1.39
N MET A 240 24.85 14.15 1.66
CA MET A 240 24.33 14.25 3.03
C MET A 240 24.26 12.91 3.74
N ILE A 241 23.75 11.86 3.09
CA ILE A 241 23.52 10.56 3.75
C ILE A 241 24.81 9.72 3.83
N GLY A 242 25.79 10.00 2.97
CA GLY A 242 27.05 9.26 2.83
C GLY A 242 26.91 7.97 2.00
N PRO A 243 28.02 7.27 1.73
CA PRO A 243 28.02 6.08 0.87
C PRO A 243 27.37 4.84 1.52
N GLU A 244 27.37 4.75 2.85
CA GLU A 244 26.89 3.57 3.59
C GLU A 244 25.37 3.47 3.72
N LYS A 245 24.65 4.60 3.57
CA LYS A 245 23.19 4.65 3.69
C LYS A 245 22.54 4.31 2.35
N THR A 246 21.39 3.65 2.41
CA THR A 246 20.68 3.20 1.21
C THR A 246 19.99 4.38 0.53
N LEU A 247 20.15 4.47 -0.79
CA LEU A 247 19.42 5.37 -1.66
C LEU A 247 18.59 4.53 -2.62
N MET A 248 17.34 4.90 -2.81
CA MET A 248 16.43 4.33 -3.80
C MET A 248 15.90 5.46 -4.68
N MET A 249 15.51 5.13 -5.90
CA MET A 249 14.97 6.09 -6.86
C MET A 249 13.59 5.64 -7.32
N ASP A 250 12.75 6.58 -7.72
CA ASP A 250 11.38 6.32 -8.17
C ASP A 250 11.00 7.31 -9.27
N ALA A 251 10.63 6.76 -10.43
CA ALA A 251 10.32 7.53 -11.63
C ALA A 251 8.82 7.65 -11.90
N ASN A 252 7.96 7.01 -11.12
CA ASN A 252 6.50 7.02 -11.29
C ASN A 252 6.05 6.88 -12.76
N GLN A 253 6.58 5.85 -13.43
CA GLN A 253 6.14 5.33 -14.72
C GLN A 253 6.48 6.20 -15.93
N ARG A 254 7.41 7.15 -15.77
CA ARG A 254 7.62 8.23 -16.73
C ARG A 254 8.24 7.85 -18.06
N TRP A 255 9.09 6.84 -18.08
CA TRP A 255 9.95 6.61 -19.22
C TRP A 255 9.49 5.42 -20.07
N ASP A 256 9.81 5.49 -21.36
CA ASP A 256 9.86 4.29 -22.20
C ASP A 256 11.11 3.46 -21.88
N VAL A 257 11.12 2.19 -22.30
CA VAL A 257 12.19 1.23 -21.99
C VAL A 257 13.61 1.73 -22.33
N PRO A 258 13.92 2.24 -23.54
CA PRO A 258 15.27 2.71 -23.85
C PRO A 258 15.68 3.93 -23.04
N GLU A 259 14.72 4.83 -22.79
CA GLU A 259 14.93 6.05 -22.01
C GLU A 259 15.25 5.70 -20.56
N ALA A 260 14.47 4.79 -19.93
CA ALA A 260 14.73 4.34 -18.57
C ALA A 260 16.15 3.78 -18.39
N VAL A 261 16.62 2.97 -19.36
CA VAL A 261 17.97 2.40 -19.34
C VAL A 261 19.04 3.50 -19.49
N GLU A 262 18.88 4.42 -20.45
CA GLU A 262 19.81 5.53 -20.62
C GLU A 262 19.86 6.43 -19.39
N TRP A 263 18.70 6.81 -18.84
CA TRP A 263 18.58 7.69 -17.68
C TRP A 263 19.27 7.09 -16.46
N MET A 264 18.95 5.84 -16.13
CA MET A 264 19.52 5.13 -14.99
C MET A 264 21.02 4.84 -15.16
N SER A 265 21.50 4.68 -16.39
CA SER A 265 22.95 4.56 -16.64
C SER A 265 23.74 5.78 -16.16
N LYS A 266 23.15 6.99 -16.30
CA LYS A 266 23.76 8.25 -15.85
C LYS A 266 23.64 8.44 -14.33
N LEU A 267 22.53 7.98 -13.75
CA LEU A 267 22.28 8.04 -12.30
C LEU A 267 23.00 6.93 -11.51
N ALA A 268 23.53 5.89 -12.19
CA ALA A 268 24.22 4.76 -11.56
C ALA A 268 25.40 5.16 -10.67
N LYS A 269 26.05 6.30 -10.94
CA LYS A 269 27.14 6.83 -10.10
C LYS A 269 26.71 7.09 -8.65
N PHE A 270 25.42 7.29 -8.39
CA PHE A 270 24.87 7.50 -7.04
C PHE A 270 24.55 6.20 -6.29
N LYS A 271 24.76 5.05 -6.94
CA LYS A 271 24.55 3.70 -6.39
C LYS A 271 23.15 3.50 -5.77
N PRO A 272 22.06 3.71 -6.53
CA PRO A 272 20.74 3.39 -6.03
C PRO A 272 20.59 1.86 -5.88
N LEU A 273 19.91 1.42 -4.81
CA LEU A 273 19.57 0.01 -4.60
C LEU A 273 18.57 -0.48 -5.66
N TRP A 274 17.57 0.37 -5.96
CA TRP A 274 16.61 0.13 -7.03
C TRP A 274 16.16 1.41 -7.71
N ILE A 275 15.60 1.24 -8.90
CA ILE A 275 14.67 2.18 -9.52
C ILE A 275 13.25 1.60 -9.45
N GLU A 276 12.33 2.41 -8.94
CA GLU A 276 10.92 2.13 -8.78
C GLU A 276 10.11 2.67 -9.94
N GLU A 277 9.17 1.86 -10.42
CA GLU A 277 8.27 2.13 -11.56
C GLU A 277 8.96 2.89 -12.70
N PRO A 278 10.01 2.34 -13.34
CA PRO A 278 10.73 3.04 -14.41
C PRO A 278 9.86 3.29 -15.66
N THR A 279 8.79 2.51 -15.84
CA THR A 279 7.89 2.57 -17.01
C THR A 279 6.47 2.16 -16.60
N SER A 280 5.56 2.07 -17.57
CA SER A 280 4.15 1.72 -17.36
C SER A 280 3.96 0.50 -16.44
N PRO A 281 3.02 0.56 -15.46
CA PRO A 281 2.77 -0.54 -14.53
C PRO A 281 2.14 -1.77 -15.23
N ASP A 282 1.72 -1.60 -16.49
CA ASP A 282 1.20 -2.67 -17.34
C ASP A 282 2.30 -3.35 -18.19
N ASP A 283 3.49 -2.77 -18.29
CA ASP A 283 4.54 -3.28 -19.16
C ASP A 283 5.50 -4.23 -18.42
N ILE A 284 5.03 -5.45 -18.19
CA ILE A 284 5.80 -6.54 -17.57
C ILE A 284 7.09 -6.84 -18.35
N LEU A 285 7.02 -6.85 -19.68
CA LEU A 285 8.16 -7.17 -20.54
C LEU A 285 9.15 -6.01 -20.62
N GLY A 286 8.65 -4.77 -20.58
CA GLY A 286 9.46 -3.57 -20.44
C GLY A 286 10.25 -3.59 -19.14
N HIS A 287 9.59 -3.81 -17.99
CA HIS A 287 10.28 -3.97 -16.71
C HIS A 287 11.34 -5.08 -16.75
N ALA A 288 11.05 -6.24 -17.36
CA ALA A 288 12.04 -7.32 -17.53
C ALA A 288 13.22 -6.93 -18.43
N THR A 289 12.99 -6.12 -19.45
CA THR A 289 14.04 -5.63 -20.36
C THR A 289 14.93 -4.61 -19.66
N ILE A 290 14.34 -3.64 -18.94
CA ILE A 290 15.06 -2.65 -18.13
C ILE A 290 15.85 -3.37 -17.03
N SER A 291 15.24 -4.33 -16.31
CA SER A 291 15.91 -5.11 -15.27
C SER A 291 17.20 -5.77 -15.79
N LYS A 292 17.12 -6.49 -16.93
CA LYS A 292 18.30 -7.13 -17.55
C LYS A 292 19.39 -6.12 -17.89
N ALA A 293 19.04 -4.93 -18.36
CA ALA A 293 19.99 -3.89 -18.73
C ALA A 293 20.66 -3.22 -17.51
N LEU A 294 19.97 -3.17 -16.36
CA LEU A 294 20.47 -2.53 -15.14
C LEU A 294 21.24 -3.47 -14.21
N VAL A 295 21.13 -4.79 -14.36
CA VAL A 295 21.91 -5.78 -13.58
C VAL A 295 23.42 -5.49 -13.58
N PRO A 296 24.08 -5.19 -14.72
CA PRO A 296 25.52 -4.86 -14.74
C PRO A 296 25.90 -3.61 -13.94
N LEU A 297 24.93 -2.72 -13.70
CA LEU A 297 25.11 -1.50 -12.91
C LEU A 297 24.79 -1.70 -11.42
N GLY A 298 24.34 -2.90 -11.03
CA GLY A 298 23.97 -3.23 -9.66
C GLY A 298 22.67 -2.58 -9.18
N ILE A 299 21.77 -2.21 -10.10
CA ILE A 299 20.51 -1.54 -9.78
C ILE A 299 19.36 -2.54 -9.98
N GLY A 300 18.57 -2.77 -8.93
CA GLY A 300 17.35 -3.58 -9.01
C GLY A 300 16.15 -2.80 -9.55
N ILE A 301 15.10 -3.54 -9.93
CA ILE A 301 13.80 -2.97 -10.27
C ILE A 301 12.84 -3.19 -9.10
N ALA A 302 12.17 -2.11 -8.70
CA ALA A 302 10.99 -2.16 -7.84
C ALA A 302 9.74 -1.74 -8.63
N THR A 303 8.63 -2.41 -8.40
CA THR A 303 7.32 -2.00 -8.96
C THR A 303 6.20 -2.66 -8.17
N GLY A 304 5.02 -2.02 -8.20
CA GLY A 304 3.79 -2.67 -7.79
C GLY A 304 2.72 -1.79 -7.14
N GLU A 305 3.00 -0.53 -6.79
CA GLU A 305 2.01 0.38 -6.16
C GLU A 305 0.76 0.58 -7.04
N GLN A 306 0.92 0.52 -8.36
CA GLN A 306 -0.18 0.56 -9.33
C GLN A 306 -0.44 -0.77 -10.05
N CYS A 307 0.17 -1.87 -9.61
CA CYS A 307 -0.10 -3.20 -10.16
C CYS A 307 -1.52 -3.64 -9.81
N HIS A 308 -2.32 -3.94 -10.82
CA HIS A 308 -3.78 -4.06 -10.68
C HIS A 308 -4.26 -5.20 -9.80
N ASN A 309 -3.62 -6.36 -9.88
CA ASN A 309 -4.10 -7.60 -9.25
C ASN A 309 -2.99 -8.65 -9.16
N ARG A 310 -3.31 -9.76 -8.49
CA ARG A 310 -2.39 -10.90 -8.33
C ARG A 310 -1.94 -11.54 -9.65
N VAL A 311 -2.72 -11.42 -10.74
CA VAL A 311 -2.35 -12.01 -12.04
C VAL A 311 -1.18 -11.24 -12.67
N ILE A 312 -1.18 -9.92 -12.58
CA ILE A 312 -0.07 -9.10 -13.07
C ILE A 312 1.17 -9.32 -12.21
N PHE A 313 1.03 -9.39 -10.87
CA PHE A 313 2.14 -9.78 -10.00
C PHE A 313 2.73 -11.16 -10.34
N LYS A 314 1.88 -12.15 -10.62
CA LYS A 314 2.31 -13.47 -11.09
C LYS A 314 3.19 -13.35 -12.34
N GLN A 315 2.77 -12.55 -13.32
CA GLN A 315 3.51 -12.38 -14.57
C GLN A 315 4.84 -11.64 -14.35
N LEU A 316 4.87 -10.60 -13.51
CA LEU A 316 6.11 -9.93 -13.12
C LEU A 316 7.13 -10.90 -12.52
N LEU A 317 6.67 -11.80 -11.63
CA LEU A 317 7.50 -12.83 -11.02
C LEU A 317 7.99 -13.87 -12.05
N GLN A 318 7.11 -14.41 -12.88
CA GLN A 318 7.46 -15.38 -13.93
C GLN A 318 8.45 -14.80 -14.96
N ALA A 319 8.29 -13.52 -15.32
CA ALA A 319 9.16 -12.82 -16.27
C ALA A 319 10.49 -12.36 -15.67
N LYS A 320 10.70 -12.52 -14.34
CA LYS A 320 11.82 -11.95 -13.59
C LYS A 320 11.95 -10.44 -13.80
N ALA A 321 10.82 -9.75 -13.81
CA ALA A 321 10.71 -8.34 -14.16
C ALA A 321 11.10 -7.38 -13.02
N LEU A 322 11.26 -7.90 -11.80
CA LEU A 322 11.56 -7.11 -10.61
C LEU A 322 12.46 -7.88 -9.63
N GLN A 323 13.18 -7.13 -8.80
CA GLN A 323 13.97 -7.63 -7.68
C GLN A 323 13.34 -7.28 -6.32
N PHE A 324 12.48 -6.26 -6.27
CA PHE A 324 11.78 -5.81 -5.08
C PHE A 324 10.30 -5.64 -5.38
N LEU A 325 9.43 -6.38 -4.69
CA LEU A 325 7.99 -6.38 -4.96
C LEU A 325 7.30 -5.38 -4.04
N GLN A 326 6.53 -4.46 -4.61
CA GLN A 326 5.85 -3.42 -3.83
C GLN A 326 4.35 -3.67 -3.83
N ILE A 327 3.85 -4.35 -2.81
CA ILE A 327 2.39 -4.44 -2.63
C ILE A 327 1.83 -3.08 -2.19
N ASP A 328 0.55 -2.87 -2.47
CA ASP A 328 -0.24 -1.78 -1.90
C ASP A 328 -1.53 -2.33 -1.27
N SER A 329 -1.88 -1.78 -0.11
CA SER A 329 -2.97 -2.30 0.73
C SER A 329 -4.37 -2.03 0.19
N CYS A 330 -4.51 -1.14 -0.80
CA CYS A 330 -5.80 -0.71 -1.30
C CYS A 330 -5.87 -0.55 -2.83
N ARG A 331 -4.77 -0.78 -3.56
CA ARG A 331 -4.73 -1.01 -5.01
C ARG A 331 -5.28 -2.39 -5.36
N LEU A 332 -4.80 -3.39 -4.64
CA LEU A 332 -5.26 -4.78 -4.71
C LEU A 332 -6.58 -4.94 -3.93
N GLY A 333 -7.23 -6.08 -4.10
CA GLY A 333 -8.44 -6.48 -3.38
C GLY A 333 -8.19 -6.78 -1.90
N SER A 334 -7.76 -5.76 -1.15
CA SER A 334 -7.51 -5.78 0.31
C SER A 334 -6.53 -6.89 0.73
N VAL A 335 -6.64 -7.35 1.98
CA VAL A 335 -5.84 -8.41 2.58
C VAL A 335 -5.94 -9.69 1.74
N ASN A 336 -7.13 -10.06 1.25
CA ASN A 336 -7.36 -11.30 0.51
C ASN A 336 -6.42 -11.47 -0.68
N GLU A 337 -6.32 -10.43 -1.51
CA GLU A 337 -5.45 -10.47 -2.67
C GLU A 337 -3.98 -10.26 -2.29
N ASN A 338 -3.69 -9.39 -1.32
CA ASN A 338 -2.34 -9.20 -0.79
C ASN A 338 -1.73 -10.50 -0.24
N LEU A 339 -2.50 -11.33 0.46
CA LEU A 339 -2.05 -12.65 0.93
C LEU A 339 -1.53 -13.52 -0.23
N SER A 340 -2.25 -13.55 -1.35
CA SER A 340 -1.82 -14.31 -2.53
C SER A 340 -0.49 -13.81 -3.10
N VAL A 341 -0.30 -12.48 -3.14
CA VAL A 341 0.93 -11.86 -3.66
C VAL A 341 2.10 -12.09 -2.72
N LEU A 342 1.92 -11.98 -1.40
CA LEU A 342 2.94 -12.29 -0.40
C LEU A 342 3.43 -13.74 -0.51
N LEU A 343 2.49 -14.69 -0.69
CA LEU A 343 2.82 -16.11 -0.84
C LEU A 343 3.54 -16.40 -2.16
N MET A 344 3.13 -15.79 -3.27
CA MET A 344 3.87 -15.87 -4.53
C MET A 344 5.27 -15.26 -4.39
N ALA A 345 5.40 -14.08 -3.76
CA ALA A 345 6.71 -13.46 -3.52
C ALA A 345 7.63 -14.36 -2.71
N LYS A 346 7.11 -15.04 -1.68
CA LYS A 346 7.84 -16.06 -0.91
C LYS A 346 8.27 -17.24 -1.78
N LYS A 347 7.38 -17.76 -2.64
CA LYS A 347 7.68 -18.89 -3.53
C LYS A 347 8.78 -18.57 -4.56
N PHE A 348 8.87 -17.33 -5.02
CA PHE A 348 9.91 -16.86 -5.94
C PHE A 348 11.14 -16.27 -5.23
N GLU A 349 11.15 -16.26 -3.89
CA GLU A 349 12.22 -15.70 -3.07
C GLU A 349 12.49 -14.21 -3.34
N ILE A 350 11.44 -13.45 -3.66
CA ILE A 350 11.51 -12.01 -3.90
C ILE A 350 11.16 -11.25 -2.61
N PRO A 351 12.01 -10.29 -2.15
CA PRO A 351 11.68 -9.44 -1.02
C PRO A 351 10.48 -8.53 -1.34
N VAL A 352 9.61 -8.36 -0.34
CA VAL A 352 8.47 -7.45 -0.42
C VAL A 352 8.86 -6.16 0.29
N CYS A 353 8.82 -5.04 -0.45
CA CYS A 353 9.13 -3.70 0.02
C CYS A 353 7.93 -2.77 -0.24
N PRO A 354 6.88 -2.81 0.59
CA PRO A 354 5.60 -2.21 0.22
C PRO A 354 5.65 -0.70 0.01
N HIS A 355 4.76 -0.27 -0.87
CA HIS A 355 4.37 1.13 -1.01
C HIS A 355 3.54 1.56 0.20
N ALA A 356 3.70 2.82 0.59
CA ALA A 356 2.94 3.46 1.65
C ALA A 356 2.67 4.93 1.31
N GLY A 357 2.78 5.82 2.29
CA GLY A 357 2.45 7.22 2.12
C GLY A 357 0.97 7.45 1.86
N GLY A 358 0.64 8.18 0.79
CA GLY A 358 -0.72 8.59 0.49
C GLY A 358 -1.47 9.12 1.73
N VAL A 359 -2.76 8.78 1.84
CA VAL A 359 -3.51 8.95 3.09
C VAL A 359 -3.88 7.58 3.65
N GLY A 360 -3.37 7.26 4.84
CA GLY A 360 -3.70 6.02 5.56
C GLY A 360 -3.08 4.75 4.99
N LEU A 361 -2.12 4.85 4.08
CA LEU A 361 -1.43 3.66 3.55
C LEU A 361 -0.43 3.10 4.55
N CYS A 362 0.27 3.96 5.32
CA CYS A 362 1.18 3.57 6.40
C CYS A 362 0.45 2.76 7.50
N GLU A 363 -0.52 3.38 8.18
CA GLU A 363 -1.92 2.92 8.18
C GLU A 363 -2.18 1.42 8.06
N LEU A 364 -2.59 1.06 6.85
CA LEU A 364 -2.94 -0.28 6.44
C LEU A 364 -1.72 -1.21 6.33
N VAL A 365 -0.67 -0.78 5.63
CA VAL A 365 0.39 -1.67 5.15
C VAL A 365 1.25 -2.22 6.28
N GLN A 366 1.34 -1.49 7.41
CA GLN A 366 2.02 -1.98 8.61
C GLN A 366 1.48 -3.33 9.08
N HIS A 367 0.18 -3.60 8.87
CA HIS A 367 -0.38 -4.88 9.28
C HIS A 367 0.07 -6.04 8.37
N LEU A 368 0.22 -5.77 7.06
CA LEU A 368 0.62 -6.76 6.06
C LEU A 368 2.11 -7.11 6.19
N ILE A 369 2.99 -6.12 6.42
CA ILE A 369 4.44 -6.35 6.59
C ILE A 369 4.75 -7.16 7.86
N ILE A 370 4.03 -6.88 8.95
CA ILE A 370 4.21 -7.59 10.21
C ILE A 370 3.75 -9.04 10.06
N PHE A 371 2.60 -9.26 9.41
CA PHE A 371 2.13 -10.60 9.09
C PHE A 371 3.11 -11.35 8.18
N ASP A 372 3.58 -10.73 7.09
CA ASP A 372 4.53 -11.34 6.16
C ASP A 372 5.78 -11.81 6.90
N TYR A 373 6.40 -10.95 7.69
CA TYR A 373 7.60 -11.31 8.43
C TYR A 373 7.36 -12.46 9.42
N ILE A 374 6.29 -12.39 10.21
CA ILE A 374 6.02 -13.39 11.25
C ILE A 374 5.64 -14.75 10.65
N SER A 375 4.80 -14.76 9.61
CA SER A 375 4.09 -15.97 9.16
C SER A 375 4.44 -16.45 7.76
N VAL A 376 5.14 -15.67 6.93
CA VAL A 376 5.37 -15.99 5.51
C VAL A 376 6.86 -15.93 5.15
N SER A 377 7.46 -14.74 5.15
CA SER A 377 8.83 -14.54 4.69
C SER A 377 9.86 -15.05 5.68
N ALA A 378 9.62 -14.86 6.98
CA ALA A 378 10.51 -15.23 8.09
C ALA A 378 11.93 -14.66 7.99
N SER A 379 12.10 -13.57 7.24
CA SER A 379 13.38 -12.87 7.05
C SER A 379 13.14 -11.36 6.95
N LEU A 380 14.10 -10.55 7.39
CA LEU A 380 14.15 -9.09 7.16
C LEU A 380 15.19 -8.72 6.09
N GLU A 381 15.85 -9.70 5.49
CA GLU A 381 16.86 -9.46 4.46
C GLU A 381 16.22 -8.75 3.26
N ASN A 382 16.76 -7.58 2.91
CA ASN A 382 16.29 -6.75 1.80
C ASN A 382 14.81 -6.35 1.87
N ARG A 383 14.21 -6.36 3.07
CA ARG A 383 12.79 -6.03 3.29
C ARG A 383 12.65 -4.78 4.14
N VAL A 384 12.02 -3.77 3.55
CA VAL A 384 11.79 -2.45 4.17
C VAL A 384 10.45 -1.90 3.71
N CYS A 385 9.72 -1.23 4.59
CA CYS A 385 8.45 -0.59 4.24
C CYS A 385 8.64 0.91 4.02
N GLU A 386 7.99 1.47 3.01
CA GLU A 386 7.95 2.92 2.84
C GLU A 386 7.30 3.58 4.05
N TYR A 387 7.73 4.79 4.39
CA TYR A 387 7.07 5.69 5.32
C TYR A 387 7.12 7.12 4.79
N VAL A 388 5.99 7.82 4.96
CA VAL A 388 5.83 9.23 4.66
C VAL A 388 5.15 9.89 5.85
N ASP A 389 5.69 11.01 6.33
CA ASP A 389 5.21 11.71 7.53
C ASP A 389 4.12 12.75 7.19
N HIS A 390 2.98 12.26 6.70
CA HIS A 390 1.87 13.11 6.27
C HIS A 390 0.51 12.52 6.67
N LEU A 391 -0.40 13.37 7.15
CA LEU A 391 -1.83 13.10 7.38
C LEU A 391 -2.16 12.08 8.50
N HIS A 392 -1.17 11.60 9.25
CA HIS A 392 -1.36 10.67 10.37
C HIS A 392 -2.28 11.23 11.47
N GLU A 393 -2.27 12.55 11.66
CA GLU A 393 -3.10 13.24 12.66
C GLU A 393 -4.61 13.07 12.42
N HIS A 394 -5.02 12.62 11.23
CA HIS A 394 -6.42 12.37 10.89
C HIS A 394 -6.93 10.99 11.30
N PHE A 395 -6.05 10.08 11.72
CA PHE A 395 -6.41 8.73 12.15
C PHE A 395 -6.53 8.64 13.68
N LYS A 396 -7.42 7.78 14.17
CA LYS A 396 -7.55 7.50 15.62
C LYS A 396 -6.36 6.72 16.17
N TYR A 397 -5.79 5.86 15.34
CA TYR A 397 -4.68 4.96 15.67
C TYR A 397 -3.56 5.16 14.64
N PRO A 398 -2.87 6.31 14.65
CA PRO A 398 -1.83 6.60 13.68
C PRO A 398 -0.66 5.62 13.81
N VAL A 399 0.05 5.41 12.71
CA VAL A 399 1.30 4.67 12.71
C VAL A 399 2.29 5.25 13.72
N MET A 400 3.09 4.38 14.36
CA MET A 400 4.20 4.79 15.22
C MET A 400 5.52 4.34 14.61
N ILE A 401 6.38 5.30 14.27
CA ILE A 401 7.77 5.04 13.87
C ILE A 401 8.70 5.22 15.08
N GLN A 402 9.59 4.26 15.30
CA GLN A 402 10.69 4.38 16.26
C GLN A 402 11.98 3.89 15.62
N ARG A 403 13.03 4.74 15.63
CA ARG A 403 14.36 4.42 15.06
C ARG A 403 14.26 3.87 13.62
N ALA A 404 13.49 4.55 12.78
CA ALA A 404 13.22 4.16 11.39
C ALA A 404 12.63 2.74 11.24
N SER A 405 11.76 2.34 12.18
CA SER A 405 10.98 1.11 12.13
C SER A 405 9.51 1.34 12.49
N TYR A 406 8.61 0.64 11.80
CA TYR A 406 7.19 0.53 12.11
C TYR A 406 6.99 -0.29 13.39
N MET A 407 6.42 0.33 14.41
CA MET A 407 6.05 -0.40 15.62
C MET A 407 4.70 -1.08 15.45
N PRO A 408 4.53 -2.35 15.88
CA PRO A 408 3.25 -3.04 15.73
C PRO A 408 2.11 -2.29 16.40
N PRO A 409 0.99 -2.05 15.69
CA PRO A 409 -0.18 -1.43 16.28
C PRO A 409 -0.80 -2.37 17.32
N LYS A 410 -1.36 -1.79 18.38
CA LYS A 410 -1.92 -2.54 19.52
C LYS A 410 -3.45 -2.51 19.54
N ASP A 411 -4.04 -1.45 19.00
CA ASP A 411 -5.47 -1.23 19.00
C ASP A 411 -6.20 -2.19 18.04
N PRO A 412 -7.41 -2.66 18.38
CA PRO A 412 -8.19 -3.50 17.50
C PRO A 412 -8.57 -2.81 16.19
N GLY A 413 -8.54 -3.58 15.10
CA GLY A 413 -8.88 -3.09 13.76
C GLY A 413 -7.69 -2.95 12.82
N TYR A 414 -7.91 -2.20 11.74
CA TYR A 414 -7.00 -2.03 10.60
C TYR A 414 -6.38 -0.63 10.55
N SER A 415 -6.48 0.14 11.65
CA SER A 415 -5.89 1.48 11.80
C SER A 415 -6.41 2.54 10.81
N THR A 416 -7.49 2.25 10.10
CA THR A 416 -8.13 3.10 9.08
C THR A 416 -9.23 4.02 9.63
N GLU A 417 -9.57 3.89 10.90
CA GLU A 417 -10.61 4.72 11.49
C GLU A 417 -10.15 6.17 11.61
N MET A 418 -10.72 7.03 10.77
CA MET A 418 -10.45 8.46 10.77
C MET A 418 -11.21 9.16 11.90
N LYS A 419 -10.66 10.26 12.40
CA LYS A 419 -11.35 11.16 13.32
C LYS A 419 -12.53 11.79 12.60
N GLU A 420 -13.73 11.69 13.19
CA GLU A 420 -14.97 12.18 12.57
C GLU A 420 -14.92 13.68 12.23
N GLU A 421 -14.23 14.48 13.06
CA GLU A 421 -13.98 15.90 12.78
C GLU A 421 -13.11 16.11 11.53
N SER A 422 -12.10 15.26 11.31
CA SER A 422 -11.21 15.34 10.16
C SER A 422 -11.98 14.99 8.89
N VAL A 423 -12.80 13.94 8.94
CA VAL A 423 -13.67 13.55 7.82
C VAL A 423 -14.63 14.68 7.45
N LYS A 424 -15.37 15.25 8.41
CA LYS A 424 -16.31 16.35 8.14
C LYS A 424 -15.62 17.59 7.57
N LYS A 425 -14.44 17.94 8.09
CA LYS A 425 -13.68 19.12 7.67
C LYS A 425 -13.14 19.01 6.24
N HIS A 426 -12.75 17.80 5.82
CA HIS A 426 -12.09 17.53 4.54
C HIS A 426 -12.98 16.80 3.52
N GLN A 427 -14.26 16.58 3.85
CA GLN A 427 -15.20 15.98 2.91
C GLN A 427 -15.34 16.88 1.67
N TYR A 428 -15.19 16.33 0.47
CA TYR A 428 -15.33 17.08 -0.77
C TYR A 428 -16.77 17.01 -1.30
N PRO A 429 -17.35 18.10 -1.86
CA PRO A 429 -16.86 19.48 -1.84
C PRO A 429 -17.32 20.30 -0.61
N ASP A 430 -18.12 19.70 0.27
CA ASP A 430 -18.91 20.43 1.28
C ASP A 430 -18.21 20.72 2.61
N GLY A 431 -17.03 20.13 2.83
CA GLY A 431 -16.23 20.30 4.03
C GLY A 431 -15.69 21.72 4.16
N GLU A 432 -15.42 22.14 5.40
CA GLU A 432 -14.97 23.49 5.72
C GLU A 432 -13.72 23.92 4.91
N VAL A 433 -12.77 22.99 4.70
CA VAL A 433 -11.54 23.26 3.95
C VAL A 433 -11.84 23.54 2.48
N TRP A 434 -12.65 22.69 1.84
CA TRP A 434 -12.97 22.82 0.42
C TRP A 434 -13.90 24.00 0.13
N LYS A 435 -14.84 24.32 1.02
CA LYS A 435 -15.65 25.54 0.91
C LYS A 435 -14.82 26.83 0.92
N LYS A 436 -13.65 26.83 1.57
CA LYS A 436 -12.72 27.97 1.57
C LYS A 436 -11.85 27.99 0.32
N LEU A 437 -11.42 26.84 -0.18
CA LEU A 437 -10.48 26.72 -1.30
C LEU A 437 -11.15 26.81 -2.68
N LEU A 438 -12.33 26.22 -2.87
CA LEU A 438 -13.00 26.17 -4.18
C LEU A 438 -13.31 27.56 -4.77
N PRO A 439 -13.85 28.54 -3.99
CA PRO A 439 -14.07 29.88 -4.53
C PRO A 439 -12.78 30.60 -4.94
N ALA A 440 -11.63 30.22 -4.36
CA ALA A 440 -10.33 30.78 -4.72
C ALA A 440 -9.71 30.12 -5.96
N GLN A 441 -10.27 29.01 -6.45
CA GLN A 441 -9.86 28.36 -7.69
C GLN A 441 -10.70 28.80 -8.90
N GLU A 442 -11.91 29.33 -8.67
CA GLU A 442 -12.80 29.85 -9.72
C GLU A 442 -12.55 31.34 -10.07
N ASN A 443 -11.74 32.04 -9.26
CA ASN A 443 -11.27 33.40 -9.50
C ASN A 443 -9.79 33.40 -9.88
#